data_AF-A0A529QBZ0-F1
#
_entry.id   AF-A0A529QBZ0-F1
#
_cell.length_a   1.000
_cell.length_b   1.000
_cell.length_c   1.000
_cell.angle_alpha   90.00
_cell.angle_beta   90.00
_cell.angle_gamma   90.00
#
_symmetry.space_group_name_H-M   'P 1'
#
loop_
_entity.id
_entity.type
_entity.pdbx_description
1 polymer ?
#
loop_
_entity_poly.entity_id
_entity_poly.type
_entity_poly.pdbx_seq_one_letter_code
_entity_poly.pdbx_strand_id
1 'polypeptide(L)'
;TVADTAQGPTAKGKVNLDATDIEPWLMTTGVGLPGMGTGTSTSLAADADFGNGLLVLSGLTGSINKAAVSGDINIDAKDGLPHLAGALALDELDLDPLAVSLFGDQSFASAKGGWPTTPFSQKSTLPFNADLDLDTSALAVGPFATAHDAAFSLKLDREGIHVSDLKAK
;
A
#
# COMPACT_ATOMS: atom_id res chain seq x y z
N THR A 1 -31.60 -0.98 -31.31
CA THR A 1 -31.77 -0.73 -29.87
C THR A 1 -30.41 -0.82 -29.26
N VAL A 2 -29.82 0.28 -28.77
CA VAL A 2 -28.55 0.20 -28.04
C VAL A 2 -28.89 -0.45 -26.70
N ALA A 3 -28.26 -1.59 -26.41
CA ALA A 3 -28.48 -2.28 -25.14
C ALA A 3 -27.92 -1.39 -24.02
N ASP A 4 -28.80 -0.92 -23.14
CA ASP A 4 -28.38 -0.31 -21.87
C ASP A 4 -27.51 -1.33 -21.15
N THR A 5 -26.24 -0.99 -20.97
CA THR A 5 -25.35 -1.79 -20.12
C THR A 5 -25.92 -1.67 -18.72
N ALA A 6 -26.31 -2.79 -18.10
CA ALA A 6 -26.93 -2.79 -16.79
C ALA A 6 -26.08 -1.99 -15.80
N GLN A 7 -26.59 -0.84 -15.37
CA GLN A 7 -25.86 0.10 -14.55
C GLN A 7 -25.71 -0.52 -13.15
N GLY A 8 -24.46 -0.71 -12.72
CA GLY A 8 -24.15 -1.30 -11.42
C GLY A 8 -24.59 -0.40 -10.26
N PRO A 9 -24.53 -0.90 -9.01
CA PRO A 9 -24.75 -0.06 -7.84
C PRO A 9 -23.79 1.15 -7.86
N THR A 10 -24.30 2.30 -7.43
CA THR A 10 -23.53 3.55 -7.31
C THR A 10 -23.73 4.16 -5.93
N ALA A 11 -22.70 4.79 -5.38
CA ALA A 11 -22.75 5.50 -4.10
C ALA A 11 -21.74 6.64 -4.10
N LYS A 12 -22.11 7.80 -3.55
CA LYS A 12 -21.19 8.94 -3.37
C LYS A 12 -21.31 9.50 -1.97
N GLY A 13 -20.19 9.93 -1.39
CA GLY A 13 -20.20 10.56 -0.07
C GLY A 13 -18.81 10.77 0.50
N LYS A 14 -18.75 11.32 1.71
CA LYS A 14 -17.49 11.47 2.44
C LYS A 14 -17.23 10.22 3.27
N VAL A 15 -15.97 9.78 3.26
CA VAL A 15 -15.52 8.65 4.08
C VAL A 15 -14.42 9.14 5.02
N ASN A 16 -14.51 8.72 6.28
CA ASN A 16 -13.50 8.96 7.30
C ASN A 16 -13.20 7.62 7.99
N LEU A 17 -11.92 7.34 8.18
CA LEU A 17 -11.42 6.21 8.96
C LEU A 17 -10.53 6.77 10.05
N ASP A 18 -10.92 6.59 11.31
CA ASP A 18 -10.12 6.97 12.48
C ASP A 18 -9.95 5.76 13.39
N ALA A 19 -8.71 5.29 13.51
CA ALA A 19 -8.32 4.17 14.34
C ALA A 19 -7.05 4.49 15.11
N THR A 20 -7.10 4.40 16.44
CA THR A 20 -5.88 4.46 17.27
C THR A 20 -4.96 3.27 16.99
N ASP A 21 -5.56 2.13 16.60
CA ASP A 21 -4.86 0.94 16.12
C ASP A 21 -5.76 0.19 15.11
N ILE A 22 -5.30 0.09 13.85
CA ILE A 22 -6.02 -0.59 12.76
C ILE A 22 -5.73 -2.10 12.71
N GLU A 23 -4.67 -2.56 13.37
CA GLU A 23 -4.19 -3.94 13.27
C GLU A 23 -5.24 -5.00 13.66
N PRO A 24 -6.05 -4.82 14.73
CA PRO A 24 -7.07 -5.80 15.09
C PRO A 24 -8.08 -6.05 13.97
N TRP A 25 -8.42 -5.02 13.18
CA TRP A 25 -9.34 -5.13 12.06
C TRP A 25 -8.70 -5.88 10.89
N LEU A 26 -7.46 -5.57 10.57
CA LEU A 26 -6.69 -6.27 9.52
C LEU A 26 -6.51 -7.76 9.84
N MET A 27 -6.31 -8.10 11.12
CA MET A 27 -6.27 -9.50 11.56
C MET A 27 -7.58 -10.24 11.27
N THR A 28 -8.74 -9.58 11.44
CA THR A 28 -10.03 -10.22 11.10
C THR A 28 -10.18 -10.52 9.61
N THR A 29 -9.49 -9.75 8.76
CA THR A 29 -9.46 -9.96 7.30
C THR A 29 -8.33 -10.89 6.85
N GLY A 30 -7.56 -11.46 7.78
CA GLY A 30 -6.42 -12.32 7.48
C GLY A 30 -5.20 -11.57 6.93
N VAL A 31 -5.16 -10.24 7.06
CA VAL A 31 -4.06 -9.40 6.61
C VAL A 31 -3.09 -9.22 7.78
N GLY A 32 -1.85 -9.68 7.60
CA GLY A 32 -0.75 -9.42 8.53
C GLY A 32 0.11 -8.25 8.04
N LEU A 33 0.47 -7.33 8.94
CA LEU A 33 1.43 -6.27 8.67
C LEU A 33 2.81 -6.66 9.23
N PRO A 34 3.92 -6.26 8.59
CA PRO A 34 5.23 -6.33 9.22
C PRO A 34 5.23 -5.54 10.53
N GLY A 35 5.77 -6.13 11.60
CA GLY A 35 5.79 -5.48 12.92
C GLY A 35 4.43 -5.36 13.63
N MET A 36 3.40 -6.07 13.13
CA MET A 36 2.10 -6.18 13.78
C MET A 36 2.23 -6.65 15.24
N GLY A 37 1.44 -6.06 16.13
CA GLY A 37 1.51 -6.16 17.58
C GLY A 37 2.09 -4.90 18.26
N THR A 38 2.54 -3.91 17.49
CA THR A 38 3.06 -2.62 17.99
C THR A 38 2.04 -1.49 17.95
N GLY A 39 0.94 -1.68 17.21
CA GLY A 39 -0.16 -0.74 17.07
C GLY A 39 0.08 0.22 15.91
N THR A 40 -0.86 0.27 14.96
CA THR A 40 -0.76 1.14 13.79
C THR A 40 -1.90 2.15 13.79
N SER A 41 -1.61 3.39 14.20
CA SER A 41 -2.60 4.47 14.20
C SER A 41 -2.89 4.95 12.77
N THR A 42 -4.16 5.07 12.40
CA THR A 42 -4.58 5.49 11.06
C THR A 42 -5.70 6.51 11.16
N SER A 43 -5.53 7.64 10.48
CA SER A 43 -6.60 8.63 10.27
C SER A 43 -6.60 8.98 8.79
N LEU A 44 -7.71 8.78 8.08
CA LEU A 44 -7.84 9.05 6.65
C LEU A 44 -9.22 9.63 6.36
N ALA A 45 -9.27 10.65 5.50
CA ALA A 45 -10.51 11.25 5.01
C ALA A 45 -10.44 11.43 3.49
N ALA A 46 -11.55 11.18 2.78
CA ALA A 46 -11.66 11.39 1.33
C ALA A 46 -13.11 11.62 0.89
N ASP A 47 -13.29 12.20 -0.29
CA ASP A 47 -14.55 12.11 -1.03
C ASP A 47 -14.55 10.79 -1.83
N ALA A 48 -15.57 9.95 -1.63
CA ALA A 48 -15.72 8.66 -2.27
C ALA A 48 -16.80 8.69 -3.36
N ASP A 49 -16.48 8.14 -4.52
CA ASP A 49 -17.40 7.91 -5.64
C ASP A 49 -17.26 6.47 -6.12
N PHE A 50 -18.28 5.64 -5.84
CA PHE A 50 -18.35 4.26 -6.27
C PHE A 50 -19.35 4.11 -7.42
N GLY A 51 -18.92 3.43 -8.48
CA GLY A 51 -19.80 3.04 -9.57
C GLY A 51 -19.14 2.04 -10.51
N ASN A 52 -19.93 1.11 -11.04
CA ASN A 52 -19.47 0.12 -12.03
C ASN A 52 -18.22 -0.68 -11.59
N GLY A 53 -18.10 -0.96 -10.28
CA GLY A 53 -16.97 -1.72 -9.72
C GLY A 53 -15.69 -0.92 -9.49
N LEU A 54 -15.71 0.40 -9.73
CA LEU A 54 -14.62 1.32 -9.43
C LEU A 54 -15.01 2.20 -8.22
N LEU A 55 -14.11 2.28 -7.25
CA LEU A 55 -14.16 3.26 -6.16
C LEU A 55 -13.08 4.31 -6.40
N VAL A 56 -13.48 5.56 -6.57
CA VAL A 56 -12.57 6.71 -6.63
C VAL A 56 -12.58 7.40 -5.25
N LEU A 57 -11.40 7.55 -4.66
CA LEU A 57 -11.15 8.30 -3.45
C LEU A 57 -10.38 9.57 -3.83
N SER A 58 -11.07 10.71 -3.81
CA SER A 58 -10.49 11.99 -4.17
C SER A 58 -10.15 12.83 -2.95
N GLY A 59 -9.03 13.56 -3.05
CA GLY A 59 -8.55 14.41 -1.97
C GLY A 59 -8.32 13.64 -0.67
N LEU A 60 -7.79 12.42 -0.78
CA LEU A 60 -7.33 11.63 0.36
C LEU A 60 -6.38 12.49 1.18
N THR A 61 -6.60 12.58 2.48
CA THR A 61 -5.72 13.27 3.43
C THR A 61 -5.74 12.54 4.77
N GLY A 62 -4.61 12.56 5.47
CA GLY A 62 -4.53 11.99 6.81
C GLY A 62 -3.12 11.55 7.18
N SER A 63 -3.02 10.52 8.02
CA SER A 63 -1.75 9.95 8.45
C SER A 63 -1.87 8.46 8.77
N ILE A 64 -0.80 7.72 8.46
CA ILE A 64 -0.60 6.32 8.86
C ILE A 64 0.65 6.28 9.73
N ASN A 65 0.53 5.78 10.95
CA ASN A 65 1.58 5.79 11.97
C ASN A 65 2.26 7.17 12.12
N LYS A 66 1.45 8.24 12.10
CA LYS A 66 1.85 9.66 12.15
C LYS A 66 2.57 10.21 10.90
N ALA A 67 2.92 9.38 9.92
CA ALA A 67 3.41 9.86 8.63
C ALA A 67 2.22 10.37 7.79
N ALA A 68 2.29 11.60 7.31
CA ALA A 68 1.22 12.17 6.51
C ALA A 68 1.10 11.47 5.16
N VAL A 69 -0.14 11.36 4.70
CA VAL A 69 -0.53 10.78 3.41
C VAL A 69 -1.55 11.72 2.77
N SER A 70 -1.37 12.00 1.48
CA SER A 70 -2.38 12.69 0.69
C SER A 70 -2.38 12.30 -0.78
N GLY A 71 -3.48 12.51 -1.48
CA GLY A 71 -3.55 12.30 -2.93
C GLY A 71 -4.89 11.76 -3.41
N ASP A 72 -4.87 10.99 -4.49
CA ASP A 72 -6.07 10.41 -5.10
C ASP A 72 -5.83 8.94 -5.41
N ILE A 73 -6.81 8.08 -5.09
CA ILE A 73 -6.71 6.63 -5.28
C ILE A 73 -7.96 6.09 -5.94
N ASN A 74 -7.75 5.27 -6.95
CA ASN A 74 -8.74 4.44 -7.60
C ASN A 74 -8.58 3.00 -7.12
N ILE A 75 -9.69 2.35 -6.80
CA ILE A 75 -9.72 0.97 -6.32
C ILE A 75 -10.72 0.20 -7.19
N ASP A 76 -10.21 -0.81 -7.89
CA ASP A 76 -11.02 -1.76 -8.64
C ASP A 76 -10.62 -3.20 -8.30
N ALA A 77 -11.28 -4.18 -8.91
CA ALA A 77 -10.91 -5.59 -8.77
C ALA A 77 -10.30 -6.09 -10.09
N LYS A 78 -9.04 -6.54 -10.03
CA LYS A 78 -8.33 -7.17 -11.17
C LYS A 78 -7.82 -8.53 -10.76
N ASP A 79 -8.04 -9.55 -11.59
CA ASP A 79 -7.60 -10.93 -11.34
C ASP A 79 -8.00 -11.50 -9.96
N GLY A 80 -9.17 -11.09 -9.46
CA GLY A 80 -9.72 -11.52 -8.18
C GLY A 80 -9.11 -10.84 -6.94
N LEU A 81 -8.26 -9.82 -7.14
CA LEU A 81 -7.66 -9.03 -6.07
C LEU A 81 -8.07 -7.55 -6.18
N PRO A 82 -8.16 -6.82 -5.06
CA PRO A 82 -8.15 -5.37 -5.08
C PRO A 82 -6.90 -4.86 -5.82
N HIS A 83 -7.10 -3.88 -6.68
CA HIS A 83 -6.06 -3.19 -7.40
C HIS A 83 -6.20 -1.69 -7.13
N LEU A 84 -5.12 -1.09 -6.64
CA LEU A 84 -5.06 0.32 -6.29
C LEU A 84 -4.25 1.06 -7.35
N ALA A 85 -4.75 2.17 -7.86
CA ALA A 85 -3.97 3.03 -8.75
C ALA A 85 -4.19 4.50 -8.44
N GLY A 86 -3.15 5.31 -8.55
CA GLY A 86 -3.28 6.73 -8.25
C GLY A 86 -1.95 7.42 -7.99
N ALA A 87 -2.05 8.60 -7.39
CA ALA A 87 -0.90 9.40 -7.03
C ALA A 87 -0.98 9.78 -5.55
N LEU A 88 0.12 9.60 -4.82
CA LEU A 88 0.20 9.92 -3.39
C LEU A 88 1.44 10.75 -3.08
N ALA A 89 1.25 11.74 -2.21
CA ALA A 89 2.32 12.39 -1.48
C ALA A 89 2.43 11.80 -0.08
N LEU A 90 3.63 11.37 0.31
CA LEU A 90 3.94 10.74 1.58
C LEU A 90 5.03 11.52 2.31
N ASP A 91 4.93 11.62 3.64
CA ASP A 91 6.05 12.12 4.44
C ASP A 91 7.24 11.15 4.36
N GLU A 92 6.97 9.86 4.54
CA GLU A 92 7.98 8.82 4.58
C GLU A 92 7.47 7.53 3.93
N LEU A 93 8.34 6.86 3.20
CA LEU A 93 8.14 5.48 2.78
C LEU A 93 9.38 4.65 3.13
N ASP A 94 9.19 3.62 3.95
CA ASP A 94 10.20 2.60 4.22
C ASP A 94 9.89 1.32 3.41
N LEU A 95 10.84 0.90 2.59
CA LEU A 95 10.70 -0.30 1.76
C LEU A 95 11.02 -1.60 2.51
N ASP A 96 11.68 -1.55 3.68
CA ASP A 96 12.04 -2.76 4.44
C ASP A 96 10.81 -3.57 4.88
N PRO A 97 9.77 -2.96 5.48
CA PRO A 97 8.53 -3.65 5.79
C PRO A 97 7.89 -4.29 4.55
N LEU A 98 7.89 -3.61 3.41
CA LEU A 98 7.30 -4.12 2.17
C LEU A 98 8.06 -5.35 1.65
N ALA A 99 9.40 -5.34 1.74
CA ALA A 99 10.22 -6.50 1.40
C ALA A 99 9.93 -7.70 2.32
N VAL A 100 9.75 -7.47 3.62
CA VAL A 100 9.35 -8.52 4.58
C VAL A 100 7.98 -9.11 4.22
N SER A 101 6.99 -8.28 3.87
CA SER A 101 5.68 -8.74 3.42
C SER A 101 5.74 -9.62 2.16
N LEU A 102 6.63 -9.30 1.23
CA LEU A 102 6.76 -10.04 -0.02
C LEU A 102 7.50 -11.35 0.14
N PHE A 103 8.64 -11.33 0.83
CA PHE A 103 9.56 -12.46 0.83
C PHE A 103 9.47 -13.33 2.09
N GLY A 104 8.82 -12.85 3.14
CA GLY A 104 8.67 -13.54 4.42
C GLY A 104 9.74 -13.10 5.44
N ASP A 105 9.31 -12.92 6.68
CA ASP A 105 10.12 -12.52 7.84
C ASP A 105 11.31 -13.47 8.07
N GLN A 106 11.10 -14.78 7.97
CA GLN A 106 12.12 -15.80 8.22
C GLN A 106 13.25 -15.78 7.18
N SER A 107 13.02 -15.21 6.00
CA SER A 107 14.03 -15.09 4.95
C SER A 107 15.08 -14.01 5.25
N PHE A 108 14.77 -13.09 6.17
CA PHE A 108 15.70 -12.07 6.65
C PHE A 108 16.27 -12.38 8.04
N ALA A 109 15.77 -13.41 8.72
CA ALA A 109 16.26 -13.82 10.04
C ALA A 109 17.66 -14.46 9.97
N SER A 110 18.62 -13.93 10.72
CA SER A 110 19.97 -14.50 10.80
C SER A 110 19.97 -15.92 11.38
N ALA A 111 20.61 -16.87 10.70
CA ALA A 111 20.89 -18.19 11.25
C ALA A 111 22.16 -18.17 12.13
N LYS A 112 22.52 -19.32 12.71
CA LYS A 112 23.83 -19.51 13.35
C LYS A 112 24.94 -19.21 12.34
N GLY A 113 25.65 -18.10 12.52
CA GLY A 113 26.66 -17.60 11.57
C GLY A 113 26.32 -16.26 10.90
N GLY A 114 25.18 -15.64 11.24
CA GLY A 114 24.81 -14.28 10.83
C GLY A 114 24.06 -14.20 9.50
N TRP A 115 24.25 -15.16 8.61
CA TRP A 115 23.56 -15.23 7.32
C TRP A 115 22.20 -15.95 7.43
N PRO A 116 21.13 -15.44 6.80
CA PRO A 116 19.87 -16.18 6.68
C PRO A 116 20.04 -17.46 5.86
N THR A 117 19.37 -18.54 6.27
CA THR A 117 19.38 -19.83 5.55
C THR A 117 18.01 -20.21 4.99
N THR A 118 16.96 -19.48 5.35
CA THR A 118 15.60 -19.70 4.86
C THR A 118 15.47 -19.10 3.45
N PRO A 119 15.03 -19.86 2.44
CA PRO A 119 14.77 -19.31 1.12
C PRO A 119 13.72 -18.18 1.16
N PHE A 120 13.79 -17.25 0.21
CA PHE A 120 12.70 -16.29 -0.01
C PHE A 120 11.43 -17.01 -0.44
N SER A 121 10.28 -16.52 0.03
CA SER A 121 8.97 -17.02 -0.40
C SER A 121 8.81 -16.84 -1.91
N GLN A 122 8.45 -17.92 -2.61
CA GLN A 122 8.30 -17.90 -4.07
C GLN A 122 6.97 -17.28 -4.54
N LYS A 123 6.05 -16.97 -3.61
CA LYS A 123 4.76 -16.35 -3.90
C LYS A 123 4.53 -15.19 -2.94
N SER A 124 4.33 -14.01 -3.51
CA SER A 124 3.83 -12.84 -2.78
C SER A 124 2.50 -13.17 -2.09
N THR A 125 2.37 -12.79 -0.82
CA THR A 125 1.15 -12.98 -0.01
C THR A 125 0.32 -11.71 0.08
N LEU A 126 0.60 -10.73 -0.79
CA LEU A 126 -0.06 -9.44 -0.73
C LEU A 126 -1.58 -9.57 -0.96
N PRO A 127 -2.38 -8.88 -0.14
CA PRO A 127 -3.84 -8.90 -0.28
C PRO A 127 -4.35 -7.98 -1.41
N PHE A 128 -3.47 -7.25 -2.10
CA PHE A 128 -3.79 -6.34 -3.19
C PHE A 128 -2.62 -6.16 -4.16
N ASN A 129 -2.90 -5.62 -5.34
CA ASN A 129 -1.90 -5.05 -6.25
C ASN A 129 -1.98 -3.52 -6.23
N ALA A 130 -0.90 -2.83 -6.59
CA ALA A 130 -0.88 -1.38 -6.68
C ALA A 130 -0.02 -0.85 -7.84
N ASP A 131 -0.47 0.21 -8.50
CA ASP A 131 0.26 1.00 -9.50
C ASP A 131 0.18 2.48 -9.08
N LEU A 132 1.20 2.98 -8.38
CA LEU A 132 1.18 4.29 -7.73
C LEU A 132 2.29 5.20 -8.23
N ASP A 133 1.96 6.45 -8.51
CA ASP A 133 2.95 7.52 -8.62
C ASP A 133 3.15 8.16 -7.23
N LEU A 134 4.38 8.16 -6.74
CA LEU A 134 4.70 8.56 -5.38
C LEU A 134 5.63 9.76 -5.37
N ASP A 135 5.26 10.77 -4.59
CA ASP A 135 6.13 11.85 -4.13
C ASP A 135 6.37 11.64 -2.63
N THR A 136 7.62 11.43 -2.20
CA THR A 136 7.94 11.18 -0.80
C THR A 136 9.00 12.16 -0.29
N SER A 137 8.83 12.67 0.94
CA SER A 137 9.84 13.54 1.54
C SER A 137 11.09 12.76 1.95
N ALA A 138 10.89 11.52 2.43
CA ALA A 138 11.95 10.55 2.67
C ALA A 138 11.57 9.17 2.10
N LEU A 139 12.47 8.57 1.33
CA LEU A 139 12.40 7.18 0.88
C LEU A 139 13.55 6.40 1.52
N ALA A 140 13.24 5.50 2.45
CA ALA A 140 14.20 4.63 3.09
C ALA A 140 14.27 3.26 2.39
N VAL A 141 15.49 2.81 2.12
CA VAL A 141 15.79 1.45 1.62
C VAL A 141 16.59 0.75 2.72
N GLY A 142 15.89 0.41 3.80
CA GLY A 142 16.45 -0.21 4.97
C GLY A 142 17.66 0.50 5.55
N PRO A 143 18.63 -0.23 6.14
CA PRO A 143 19.83 0.37 6.71
C PRO A 143 20.81 0.87 5.64
N PHE A 144 20.49 0.75 4.35
CA PHE A 144 21.44 0.97 3.27
C PHE A 144 21.46 2.42 2.78
N ALA A 145 20.29 3.04 2.59
CA ALA A 145 20.19 4.38 2.03
C ALA A 145 18.87 5.07 2.36
N THR A 146 18.90 6.39 2.38
CA THR A 146 17.73 7.26 2.40
C THR A 146 17.84 8.28 1.28
N ALA A 147 16.82 8.38 0.45
CA ALA A 147 16.68 9.40 -0.57
C ALA A 147 15.69 10.48 -0.10
N HIS A 148 15.98 11.75 -0.39
CA HIS A 148 15.13 12.87 0.00
C HIS A 148 14.45 13.50 -1.21
N ASP A 149 13.24 14.03 -1.00
CA ASP A 149 12.41 14.59 -2.07
C ASP A 149 12.31 13.64 -3.28
N ALA A 150 11.93 12.39 -3.03
CA ALA A 150 11.91 11.34 -4.03
C ALA A 150 10.59 11.33 -4.81
N ALA A 151 10.68 11.23 -6.14
CA ALA A 151 9.53 11.03 -7.02
C ALA A 151 9.76 9.78 -7.87
N PHE A 152 8.83 8.84 -7.87
CA PHE A 152 8.95 7.56 -8.58
C PHE A 152 7.60 6.89 -8.82
N SER A 153 7.55 5.98 -9.79
CA SER A 153 6.42 5.07 -9.95
C SER A 153 6.71 3.75 -9.24
N LEU A 154 5.75 3.29 -8.45
CA LEU A 154 5.79 2.03 -7.70
C LEU A 154 4.72 1.10 -8.24
N LYS A 155 5.14 -0.07 -8.71
CA LYS A 155 4.25 -1.19 -8.97
C LYS A 155 4.48 -2.28 -7.95
N LEU A 156 3.39 -2.74 -7.36
CA LEU A 156 3.35 -3.81 -6.38
C LEU A 156 2.40 -4.90 -6.87
N ASP A 157 2.91 -6.09 -7.11
CA ASP A 157 2.09 -7.21 -7.55
C ASP A 157 2.65 -8.56 -7.06
N ARG A 158 2.21 -9.66 -7.67
CA ARG A 158 2.66 -11.00 -7.31
C ARG A 158 4.12 -11.29 -7.70
N GLU A 159 4.66 -10.55 -8.66
CA GLU A 159 6.06 -10.64 -9.12
C GLU A 159 7.00 -9.87 -8.19
N GLY A 160 6.50 -8.81 -7.53
CA GLY A 160 7.19 -8.16 -6.41
C GLY A 160 6.98 -6.65 -6.37
N ILE A 161 8.01 -5.93 -5.90
CA ILE A 161 8.13 -4.48 -5.95
C ILE A 161 8.92 -4.10 -7.20
N HIS A 162 8.34 -3.23 -8.02
CA HIS A 162 9.02 -2.58 -9.14
C HIS A 162 9.01 -1.07 -8.92
N VAL A 163 10.19 -0.46 -8.98
CA VAL A 163 10.36 1.00 -8.90
C VAL A 163 10.93 1.48 -10.23
N SER A 164 10.29 2.48 -10.82
CA SER A 164 10.77 3.12 -12.05
C SER A 164 10.80 4.65 -11.91
N ASP A 165 11.52 5.29 -12.83
CA ASP A 165 11.57 6.74 -12.98
C ASP A 165 12.00 7.51 -11.72
N LEU A 166 12.70 6.82 -10.81
CA LEU A 166 13.17 7.37 -9.54
C LEU A 166 14.07 8.59 -9.74
N LYS A 167 13.66 9.70 -9.14
CA LYS A 167 14.43 10.94 -8.99
C LYS A 167 14.45 11.32 -7.52
N ALA A 168 15.59 11.78 -7.03
CA ALA A 168 15.77 12.26 -5.67
C ALA A 168 16.85 13.34 -5.63
N LYS A 169 16.89 14.14 -4.56
CA LYS A 169 17.88 15.20 -4.36
C LYS A 169 18.99 14.79 -3.40
#